data_AF-A0A316BH96-F1
#
_entry.id   AF-A0A316BH96-F1
#
_cell.length_a   1.000
_cell.length_b   1.000
_cell.length_c   1.000
_cell.angle_alpha   90.00
_cell.angle_beta   90.00
_cell.angle_gamma   90.00
#
_symmetry.space_group_name_H-M   'P 1'
#
loop_
_entity.id
_entity.type
_entity.pdbx_description
1 polymer ?
#
loop_
_entity_poly.entity_id
_entity_poly.type
_entity_poly.pdbx_seq_one_letter_code
_entity_poly.pdbx_strand_id
1 'polypeptide(L)'
;MAEQTKTISREKTIVRTGIIGIIANILLASFKALIGLTVHSTAMVLDAVNNFSDVLSSVVTIIGTKIASRKPDYKHPLGHGRVEYLAQMIIAALILYAGITALWESIQKIINPVEADHSAISLTIISVAIVVKIGLGIFVKGQGKKVKSDLLISSGTDALFDAILSTAVLISAVILMLFKFNIEAYVSVIISVFILKAGIEIIREAVDDMVGHRVESEYTKKVKDSVLTFEEVHGAYDLILHNYGPDKYLGSLHIEVDDTMTADKIDTLTRNITAKVFEDTGIIITAIGLYSRNSSNEKLMKLRHDISEVVVDHKHIKQLHGFYVDEEKKRITFDVVVDFDEQDREGLIDHIRNDVKEILPDYEIIVAVDSDISDQ
;
A
#
# COMPACT_ATOMS: atom_id res chain seq x y z
N MET A 1 -3.55 25.62 -1.74
CA MET A 1 -2.12 25.99 -1.56
C MET A 1 -1.40 25.06 -0.58
N ALA A 2 -1.99 24.72 0.58
CA ALA A 2 -1.37 23.83 1.57
C ALA A 2 -0.96 22.44 1.04
N GLU A 3 -1.80 21.80 0.23
CA GLU A 3 -1.51 20.48 -0.35
C GLU A 3 -0.35 20.52 -1.35
N GLN A 4 -0.31 21.52 -2.24
CA GLN A 4 0.83 21.75 -3.13
C GLN A 4 2.14 21.97 -2.36
N THR A 5 2.10 22.72 -1.26
CA THR A 5 3.29 22.93 -0.40
C THR A 5 3.73 21.62 0.26
N LYS A 6 2.79 20.78 0.70
CA LYS A 6 3.07 19.45 1.28
C LYS A 6 3.68 18.50 0.26
N THR A 7 3.14 18.42 -0.96
CA THR A 7 3.68 17.58 -2.05
C THR A 7 5.09 18.03 -2.46
N ILE A 8 5.34 19.34 -2.59
CA ILE A 8 6.67 19.88 -2.90
C ILE A 8 7.67 19.54 -1.80
N SER A 9 7.25 19.59 -0.53
CA SER A 9 8.08 19.20 0.61
C SER A 9 8.41 17.70 0.62
N ARG A 10 7.43 16.85 0.27
CA ARG A 10 7.61 15.39 0.11
C ARG A 10 8.63 15.08 -0.98
N GLU A 11 8.39 15.56 -2.20
CA GLU A 11 9.28 15.34 -3.35
C GLU A 11 10.71 15.79 -3.04
N LYS A 12 10.88 17.00 -2.51
CA LYS A 12 12.19 17.55 -2.16
C LYS A 12 12.93 16.68 -1.13
N THR A 13 12.20 16.14 -0.15
CA THR A 13 12.79 15.24 0.86
C THR A 13 13.24 13.94 0.21
N ILE A 14 12.44 13.36 -0.67
CA ILE A 14 12.79 12.11 -1.38
C ILE A 14 14.00 12.32 -2.28
N VAL A 15 13.98 13.35 -3.12
CA VAL A 15 15.09 13.66 -4.02
C VAL A 15 16.38 13.94 -3.25
N ARG A 16 16.32 14.74 -2.17
CA ARG A 16 17.50 15.01 -1.33
C ARG A 16 18.04 13.74 -0.68
N THR A 17 17.16 12.89 -0.16
CA THR A 17 17.54 11.62 0.48
C THR A 17 18.18 10.67 -0.55
N GLY A 18 17.60 10.57 -1.75
CA GLY A 18 18.17 9.79 -2.85
C GLY A 18 19.55 10.29 -3.29
N ILE A 19 19.75 11.62 -3.38
CA ILE A 19 21.06 12.20 -3.71
C ILE A 19 22.11 11.86 -2.64
N ILE A 20 21.74 11.92 -1.36
CA ILE A 20 22.64 11.50 -0.26
C ILE A 20 23.02 10.03 -0.43
N GLY A 21 22.06 9.16 -0.76
CA GLY A 21 22.30 7.74 -1.07
C GLY A 21 23.25 7.53 -2.24
N ILE A 22 23.05 8.25 -3.36
CA ILE A 22 23.94 8.19 -4.53
C ILE A 22 25.36 8.59 -4.14
N ILE A 23 25.54 9.73 -3.47
CA ILE A 23 26.85 10.23 -3.07
C ILE A 23 27.54 9.22 -2.13
N ALA A 24 26.83 8.70 -1.14
CA ALA A 24 27.37 7.73 -0.19
C ALA A 24 27.84 6.44 -0.90
N ASN A 25 27.03 5.89 -1.80
CA ASN A 25 27.38 4.67 -2.52
C ASN A 25 28.51 4.88 -3.54
N ILE A 26 28.57 6.03 -4.22
CA ILE A 26 29.71 6.37 -5.09
C ILE A 26 31.01 6.49 -4.28
N LEU A 27 30.97 7.14 -3.12
CA LEU A 27 32.14 7.26 -2.25
C LEU A 27 32.59 5.89 -1.73
N LEU A 28 31.66 5.04 -1.29
CA LEU A 28 31.95 3.66 -0.88
C LEU A 28 32.55 2.83 -2.01
N ALA A 29 31.95 2.88 -3.21
CA ALA A 29 32.44 2.18 -4.39
C ALA A 29 33.87 2.62 -4.75
N SER A 30 34.10 3.94 -4.78
CA SER A 30 35.42 4.51 -5.09
C SER A 30 36.47 4.10 -4.06
N PHE A 31 36.13 4.13 -2.78
CA PHE A 31 37.01 3.71 -1.70
C PHE A 31 37.37 2.22 -1.79
N LYS A 32 36.38 1.34 -2.00
CA LYS A 32 36.59 -0.11 -2.17
C LYS A 32 37.42 -0.41 -3.43
N ALA A 33 37.16 0.26 -4.55
CA ALA A 33 37.88 0.06 -5.80
C ALA A 33 39.35 0.49 -5.70
N LEU A 34 39.63 1.68 -5.14
CA LEU A 34 41.00 2.17 -4.97
C LEU A 34 41.82 1.18 -4.13
N ILE A 35 41.27 0.72 -3.00
CA ILE A 35 42.01 -0.19 -2.13
C ILE A 35 42.09 -1.59 -2.76
N GLY A 36 41.01 -2.11 -3.35
CA GLY A 36 41.02 -3.39 -4.04
C GLY A 36 42.10 -3.47 -5.12
N LEU A 37 42.33 -2.38 -5.87
CA LEU A 37 43.43 -2.30 -6.83
C LEU A 37 44.82 -2.30 -6.16
N THR A 38 44.99 -1.57 -5.06
CA THR A 38 46.29 -1.53 -4.34
C THR A 38 46.67 -2.86 -3.69
N VAL A 39 45.68 -3.65 -3.26
CA VAL A 39 45.89 -4.96 -2.62
C VAL A 39 45.70 -6.11 -3.63
N HIS A 40 45.53 -5.79 -4.93
CA HIS A 40 45.30 -6.75 -6.02
C HIS A 40 44.14 -7.74 -5.74
N SER A 41 43.11 -7.29 -5.03
CA SER A 41 41.96 -8.11 -4.65
C SER A 41 40.82 -7.97 -5.66
N THR A 42 40.69 -8.95 -6.54
CA THR A 42 39.58 -9.04 -7.50
C THR A 42 38.22 -9.08 -6.79
N ALA A 43 38.15 -9.71 -5.62
CA ALA A 43 36.92 -9.79 -4.82
C ALA A 43 36.45 -8.40 -4.32
N MET A 44 37.37 -7.54 -3.88
CA MET A 44 37.02 -6.17 -3.46
C MET A 44 36.61 -5.28 -4.63
N VAL A 45 37.19 -5.48 -5.81
CA VAL A 45 36.78 -4.75 -7.02
C VAL A 45 35.38 -5.16 -7.46
N LEU A 46 35.05 -6.46 -7.41
CA LEU A 46 33.70 -6.95 -7.69
C LEU A 46 32.67 -6.44 -6.66
N ASP A 47 33.04 -6.38 -5.39
CA ASP A 47 32.17 -5.80 -4.35
C ASP A 47 31.96 -4.27 -4.52
N ALA A 48 32.89 -3.57 -5.17
CA ALA A 48 32.67 -2.18 -5.57
C ALA A 48 31.58 -2.06 -6.65
N VAL A 49 31.43 -3.05 -7.54
CA VAL A 49 30.37 -3.12 -8.56
C VAL A 49 29.00 -3.34 -7.91
N ASN A 50 28.89 -4.03 -6.77
CA ASN A 50 27.61 -4.15 -6.07
C ASN A 50 27.03 -2.80 -5.65
N ASN A 51 27.88 -1.83 -5.26
CA ASN A 51 27.42 -0.46 -4.96
C ASN A 51 26.82 0.26 -6.18
N PHE A 52 27.04 -0.23 -7.40
CA PHE A 52 26.37 0.28 -8.59
C PHE A 52 24.88 -0.04 -8.57
N SER A 53 24.48 -1.23 -8.09
CA SER A 53 23.08 -1.59 -7.92
C SER A 53 22.37 -0.60 -6.99
N ASP A 54 23.01 -0.20 -5.88
CA ASP A 54 22.44 0.81 -4.98
C ASP A 54 22.30 2.20 -5.61
N VAL A 55 23.27 2.58 -6.44
CA VAL A 55 23.20 3.82 -7.21
C VAL A 55 22.01 3.75 -8.16
N LEU A 56 21.80 2.61 -8.84
CA LEU A 56 20.62 2.38 -9.68
C LEU A 56 19.32 2.46 -8.87
N SER A 57 19.21 1.79 -7.73
CA SER A 57 18.05 1.87 -6.82
C SER A 57 17.75 3.32 -6.42
N SER A 58 18.78 4.10 -6.12
CA SER A 58 18.65 5.52 -5.76
C SER A 58 18.21 6.38 -6.95
N VAL A 59 18.73 6.11 -8.15
CA VAL A 59 18.32 6.79 -9.39
C VAL A 59 16.86 6.47 -9.72
N VAL A 60 16.46 5.20 -9.63
CA VAL A 60 15.07 4.76 -9.81
C VAL A 60 14.16 5.46 -8.80
N THR A 61 14.58 5.58 -7.54
CA THR A 61 13.84 6.31 -6.51
C THR A 61 13.61 7.78 -6.90
N ILE A 62 14.65 8.49 -7.33
CA ILE A 62 14.56 9.90 -7.72
C ILE A 62 13.68 10.07 -8.97
N ILE A 63 13.92 9.28 -10.02
CA ILE A 63 13.17 9.36 -11.28
C ILE A 63 11.71 8.97 -11.05
N GLY A 64 11.47 7.85 -10.37
CA GLY A 64 10.14 7.34 -10.05
C GLY A 64 9.31 8.39 -9.28
N THR A 65 9.91 8.99 -8.25
CA THR A 65 9.26 10.07 -7.48
C THR A 65 8.98 11.30 -8.34
N LYS A 66 9.93 11.71 -9.19
CA LYS A 66 9.77 12.89 -10.04
C LYS A 66 8.68 12.68 -11.09
N ILE A 67 8.53 11.47 -11.62
CA ILE A 67 7.45 11.12 -12.53
C ILE A 67 6.13 11.06 -11.76
N ALA A 68 6.10 10.39 -10.60
CA ALA A 68 4.91 10.25 -9.78
C ALA A 68 4.34 11.59 -9.29
N SER A 69 5.23 12.56 -9.02
CA SER A 69 4.88 13.92 -8.58
C SER A 69 4.42 14.84 -9.72
N ARG A 70 4.41 14.36 -10.98
CA ARG A 70 3.91 15.15 -12.12
C ARG A 70 2.42 15.42 -11.95
N LYS A 71 2.05 16.67 -12.20
CA LYS A 71 0.65 17.09 -12.25
C LYS A 71 -0.11 16.28 -13.31
N PRO A 72 -1.43 16.11 -13.14
CA PRO A 72 -2.27 15.52 -14.17
C PRO A 72 -2.11 16.19 -15.54
N ASP A 73 -2.20 15.39 -16.59
CA ASP A 73 -2.16 15.84 -17.98
C ASP A 73 -3.24 15.14 -18.82
N TYR A 74 -3.30 15.45 -20.12
CA TYR A 74 -4.30 14.89 -21.02
C TYR A 74 -4.26 13.36 -21.11
N LYS A 75 -3.08 12.74 -21.04
CA LYS A 75 -2.92 11.28 -21.09
C LYS A 75 -3.22 10.63 -19.75
N HIS A 76 -2.93 11.35 -18.66
CA HIS A 76 -3.07 10.89 -17.28
C HIS A 76 -3.86 11.90 -16.44
N PRO A 77 -5.20 12.00 -16.61
CA PRO A 77 -6.03 13.02 -15.97
C PRO A 77 -6.15 12.87 -14.45
N LEU A 78 -5.80 11.69 -13.91
CA LEU A 78 -5.76 11.43 -12.46
C LEU A 78 -4.35 11.61 -11.87
N GLY A 79 -3.37 11.94 -12.70
CA GLY A 79 -1.97 12.10 -12.33
C GLY A 79 -1.15 10.83 -12.52
N HIS A 80 0.09 10.89 -12.04
CA HIS A 80 1.11 9.85 -12.28
C HIS A 80 1.48 9.06 -11.00
N GLY A 81 0.76 9.24 -9.90
CA GLY A 81 1.17 8.77 -8.58
C GLY A 81 1.48 7.28 -8.49
N ARG A 82 0.72 6.42 -9.20
CA ARG A 82 0.96 4.96 -9.27
C ARG A 82 2.31 4.58 -9.90
N VAL A 83 3.02 5.50 -10.55
CA VAL A 83 4.40 5.27 -11.01
C VAL A 83 5.34 4.98 -9.83
N GLU A 84 5.00 5.45 -8.62
CA GLU A 84 5.75 5.13 -7.41
C GLU A 84 5.77 3.61 -7.15
N TYR A 85 4.62 2.92 -7.28
CA TYR A 85 4.53 1.46 -7.12
C TYR A 85 5.29 0.71 -8.23
N LEU A 86 5.26 1.22 -9.48
CA LEU A 86 6.06 0.65 -10.58
C LEU A 86 7.56 0.75 -10.28
N ALA A 87 8.03 1.90 -9.79
CA ALA A 87 9.42 2.08 -9.42
C ALA A 87 9.80 1.23 -8.20
N GLN A 88 8.88 0.98 -7.28
CA GLN A 88 9.08 0.08 -6.13
C GLN A 88 9.29 -1.36 -6.60
N MET A 89 8.50 -1.83 -7.57
CA MET A 89 8.71 -3.15 -8.17
C MET A 89 10.07 -3.27 -8.88
N ILE A 90 10.56 -2.20 -9.52
CA ILE A 90 11.89 -2.18 -10.13
C ILE A 90 12.97 -2.34 -9.06
N ILE A 91 12.87 -1.61 -7.94
CA ILE A 91 13.82 -1.73 -6.82
C ILE A 91 13.76 -3.14 -6.22
N ALA A 92 12.57 -3.68 -6.01
CA ALA A 92 12.40 -5.04 -5.51
C ALA A 92 12.99 -6.10 -6.46
N ALA A 93 12.88 -5.90 -7.77
CA ALA A 93 13.55 -6.74 -8.76
C ALA A 93 15.08 -6.66 -8.67
N LEU A 94 15.65 -5.49 -8.39
CA LEU A 94 17.10 -5.34 -8.12
C LEU A 94 17.52 -6.09 -6.85
N ILE A 95 16.74 -5.99 -5.77
CA ILE A 95 16.97 -6.72 -4.52
C ILE A 95 16.94 -8.24 -4.78
N LEU A 96 15.94 -8.73 -5.53
CA LEU A 96 15.85 -10.15 -5.89
C LEU A 96 17.04 -10.58 -6.75
N TYR A 97 17.42 -9.78 -7.74
CA TYR A 97 18.59 -10.07 -8.57
C TYR A 97 19.87 -10.19 -7.73
N ALA A 98 20.10 -9.24 -6.81
CA ALA A 98 21.23 -9.29 -5.88
C ALA A 98 21.15 -10.52 -4.96
N GLY A 99 19.98 -10.82 -4.41
CA GLY A 99 19.75 -11.99 -3.56
C GLY A 99 19.99 -13.32 -4.28
N ILE A 100 19.53 -13.46 -5.53
CA ILE A 100 19.75 -14.66 -6.36
C ILE A 100 21.24 -14.82 -6.66
N THR A 101 21.91 -13.73 -7.03
CA THR A 101 23.34 -13.74 -7.35
C THR A 101 24.15 -14.13 -6.12
N ALA A 102 23.87 -13.52 -4.96
CA ALA A 102 24.51 -13.85 -3.70
C ALA A 102 24.27 -15.31 -3.27
N LEU A 103 23.04 -15.83 -3.46
CA LEU A 103 22.73 -17.23 -3.18
C LEU A 103 23.52 -18.17 -4.08
N TRP A 104 23.57 -17.87 -5.38
CA TRP A 104 24.30 -18.65 -6.37
C TRP A 104 25.79 -18.68 -6.06
N GLU A 105 26.41 -17.52 -5.81
CA GLU A 105 27.82 -17.41 -5.43
C GLU A 105 28.13 -18.18 -4.15
N SER A 106 27.24 -18.10 -3.15
CA SER A 106 27.40 -18.82 -1.89
C SER A 106 27.35 -20.34 -2.09
N ILE A 107 26.42 -20.84 -2.92
CA ILE A 107 26.37 -22.27 -3.28
C ILE A 107 27.65 -22.70 -4.01
N GLN A 108 28.13 -21.89 -4.95
CA GLN A 108 29.38 -22.18 -5.67
C GLN A 108 30.58 -22.25 -4.73
N LYS A 109 30.66 -21.36 -3.73
CA LYS A 109 31.71 -21.40 -2.70
C LYS A 109 31.64 -22.66 -1.81
N ILE A 110 30.45 -23.24 -1.59
CA ILE A 110 30.30 -24.52 -0.87
C ILE A 110 30.84 -25.68 -1.72
N ILE A 111 30.51 -25.70 -3.02
CA ILE A 111 30.89 -26.79 -3.94
C ILE A 111 32.38 -26.71 -4.29
N ASN A 112 32.88 -25.50 -4.54
CA ASN A 112 34.27 -25.21 -4.90
C ASN A 112 34.86 -24.22 -3.89
N PRO A 113 35.37 -24.70 -2.75
CA PRO A 113 35.98 -23.83 -1.76
C PRO A 113 37.22 -23.15 -2.35
N VAL A 114 37.20 -21.82 -2.39
CA VAL A 114 38.37 -21.00 -2.71
C VAL A 114 38.87 -20.39 -1.40
N GLU A 115 40.19 -20.42 -1.17
CA GLU A 115 40.77 -19.73 -0.01
C GLU A 115 40.56 -18.22 -0.16
N ALA A 116 39.77 -17.65 0.75
CA ALA A 116 39.55 -16.22 0.81
C ALA A 116 40.73 -15.54 1.49
N ASP A 117 41.33 -14.55 0.81
CA ASP A 117 42.40 -13.74 1.38
C ASP A 117 41.81 -12.70 2.34
N HIS A 118 41.76 -13.06 3.62
CA HIS A 118 41.27 -12.21 4.69
C HIS A 118 42.41 -11.38 5.30
N SER A 119 42.98 -10.46 4.51
CA SER A 119 43.94 -9.50 5.07
C SER A 119 43.29 -8.61 6.15
N ALA A 120 44.05 -8.18 7.15
CA ALA A 120 43.57 -7.26 8.19
C ALA A 120 43.05 -5.92 7.60
N ILE A 121 43.60 -5.51 6.46
CA ILE A 121 43.17 -4.33 5.70
C ILE A 121 41.78 -4.56 5.12
N SER A 122 41.53 -5.71 4.50
CA SER A 122 40.23 -6.09 3.93
C SER A 122 39.13 -6.10 5.00
N LEU A 123 39.40 -6.67 6.18
CA LEU A 123 38.42 -6.73 7.28
C LEU A 123 38.07 -5.34 7.83
N THR A 124 39.06 -4.44 7.92
CA THR A 124 38.82 -3.05 8.36
C THR A 124 37.90 -2.32 7.38
N ILE A 125 38.12 -2.50 6.08
CA ILE A 125 37.33 -1.83 5.03
C ILE A 125 35.89 -2.36 5.01
N ILE A 126 35.71 -3.67 5.10
CA ILE A 126 34.39 -4.30 5.21
C ILE A 126 33.66 -3.75 6.44
N SER A 127 34.36 -3.64 7.58
CA SER A 127 33.78 -3.10 8.83
C SER A 127 33.31 -1.65 8.66
N VAL A 128 34.12 -0.79 8.03
CA VAL A 128 33.74 0.61 7.75
C VAL A 128 32.53 0.66 6.80
N ALA A 129 32.54 -0.16 5.74
CA ALA A 129 31.45 -0.21 4.78
C ALA A 129 30.12 -0.64 5.43
N ILE A 130 30.15 -1.64 6.33
CA ILE A 130 28.99 -2.07 7.11
C ILE A 130 28.41 -0.90 7.91
N VAL A 131 29.25 -0.18 8.66
CA VAL A 131 28.79 0.94 9.51
C VAL A 131 28.13 2.02 8.65
N VAL A 132 28.73 2.37 7.50
CA VAL A 132 28.16 3.36 6.58
C VAL A 132 26.83 2.88 6.01
N LYS A 133 26.74 1.61 5.56
CA LYS A 133 25.51 1.03 5.00
C LYS A 133 24.38 0.93 6.02
N ILE A 134 24.67 0.54 7.27
CA ILE A 134 23.68 0.56 8.37
C ILE A 134 23.17 1.98 8.60
N GLY A 135 24.09 2.95 8.74
CA GLY A 135 23.71 4.36 8.94
C GLY A 135 22.87 4.90 7.78
N LEU A 136 23.27 4.61 6.55
CA LEU A 136 22.54 5.01 5.34
C LEU A 136 21.17 4.35 5.28
N GLY A 137 21.09 3.03 5.47
CA GLY A 137 19.84 2.28 5.40
C GLY A 137 18.83 2.72 6.45
N ILE A 138 19.25 2.91 7.70
CA ILE A 138 18.39 3.46 8.78
C ILE A 138 17.91 4.87 8.43
N PHE A 139 18.82 5.73 7.95
CA PHE A 139 18.47 7.10 7.58
C PHE A 139 17.46 7.15 6.42
N VAL A 140 17.74 6.46 5.31
CA VAL A 140 16.90 6.45 4.11
C VAL A 140 15.53 5.83 4.42
N LYS A 141 15.48 4.69 5.10
CA LYS A 141 14.23 4.04 5.52
C LYS A 141 13.44 4.92 6.49
N GLY A 142 14.11 5.57 7.44
CA GLY A 142 13.48 6.50 8.37
C GLY A 142 12.87 7.72 7.67
N GLN A 143 13.57 8.28 6.68
CA GLN A 143 13.03 9.36 5.85
C GLN A 143 11.86 8.88 4.99
N GLY A 144 11.93 7.67 4.43
CA GLY A 144 10.84 7.03 3.70
C GLY A 144 9.56 6.91 4.52
N LYS A 145 9.66 6.42 5.76
CA LYS A 145 8.52 6.35 6.68
C LYS A 145 7.91 7.72 6.99
N LYS A 146 8.74 8.76 7.20
CA LYS A 146 8.27 10.12 7.49
C LYS A 146 7.46 10.73 6.35
N VAL A 147 7.79 10.40 5.10
CA VAL A 147 7.15 10.96 3.92
C VAL A 147 6.24 9.97 3.20
N LYS A 148 5.96 8.82 3.84
CA LYS A 148 5.20 7.70 3.27
C LYS A 148 5.63 7.38 1.84
N SER A 149 6.91 7.08 1.66
CA SER A 149 7.46 6.70 0.35
C SER A 149 8.05 5.31 0.42
N ASP A 150 7.35 4.38 -0.21
CA ASP A 150 7.75 2.98 -0.28
C ASP A 150 9.00 2.78 -1.14
N LEU A 151 9.29 3.70 -2.06
CA LEU A 151 10.57 3.77 -2.78
C LEU A 151 11.75 3.97 -1.83
N LEU A 152 11.67 4.96 -0.93
CA LEU A 152 12.71 5.20 0.06
C LEU A 152 12.78 4.06 1.09
N ILE A 153 11.64 3.51 1.50
CA ILE A 153 11.62 2.36 2.43
C ILE A 153 12.31 1.16 1.80
N SER A 154 12.03 0.87 0.52
CA SER A 154 12.65 -0.21 -0.24
C SER A 154 14.14 0.03 -0.46
N SER A 155 14.54 1.23 -0.90
CA SER A 155 15.95 1.60 -1.08
C SER A 155 16.74 1.58 0.24
N GLY A 156 16.16 2.02 1.35
CA GLY A 156 16.80 1.92 2.66
C GLY A 156 16.90 0.47 3.16
N THR A 157 15.94 -0.38 2.80
CA THR A 157 15.94 -1.80 3.15
C THR A 157 16.98 -2.58 2.34
N ASP A 158 17.14 -2.27 1.05
CA ASP A 158 18.22 -2.75 0.17
C ASP A 158 19.60 -2.53 0.81
N ALA A 159 19.89 -1.27 1.21
CA ALA A 159 21.14 -0.92 1.88
C ALA A 159 21.36 -1.66 3.22
N LEU A 160 20.28 -1.99 3.95
CA LEU A 160 20.38 -2.79 5.18
C LEU A 160 20.67 -4.26 4.89
N PHE A 161 20.09 -4.83 3.83
CA PHE A 161 20.39 -6.21 3.43
C PHE A 161 21.84 -6.39 3.02
N ASP A 162 22.40 -5.42 2.29
CA ASP A 162 23.83 -5.38 1.98
C ASP A 162 24.71 -5.34 3.24
N ALA A 163 24.32 -4.55 4.24
CA ALA A 163 25.04 -4.49 5.50
C ALA A 163 24.97 -5.83 6.26
N ILE A 164 23.80 -6.48 6.28
CA ILE A 164 23.60 -7.79 6.93
C ILE A 164 24.46 -8.84 6.25
N LEU A 165 24.46 -8.90 4.91
CA LEU A 165 25.29 -9.83 4.14
C LEU A 165 26.78 -9.59 4.39
N SER A 166 27.22 -8.33 4.32
CA SER A 166 28.61 -7.95 4.61
C SER A 166 29.04 -8.30 6.03
N THR A 167 28.13 -8.12 7.01
CA THR A 167 28.38 -8.47 8.42
C THR A 167 28.54 -9.97 8.59
N ALA A 168 27.74 -10.77 7.90
CA ALA A 168 27.87 -12.22 7.95
C ALA A 168 29.18 -12.72 7.35
N VAL A 169 29.63 -12.12 6.23
CA VAL A 169 30.96 -12.38 5.67
C VAL A 169 32.04 -12.00 6.69
N LEU A 170 31.94 -10.84 7.32
CA LEU A 170 32.90 -10.40 8.35
C LEU A 170 32.97 -11.36 9.54
N ILE A 171 31.83 -11.76 10.11
CA ILE A 171 31.77 -12.71 11.23
C ILE A 171 32.37 -14.06 10.84
N SER A 172 32.05 -14.53 9.64
CA SER A 172 32.56 -15.80 9.13
C SER A 172 34.07 -15.78 8.93
N ALA A 173 34.62 -14.67 8.44
CA ALA A 173 36.06 -14.48 8.32
C ALA A 173 36.76 -14.50 9.69
N VAL A 174 36.18 -13.86 10.72
CA VAL A 174 36.72 -13.90 12.09
C VAL A 174 36.69 -15.33 12.66
N ILE A 175 35.61 -16.08 12.44
CA ILE A 175 35.51 -17.48 12.87
C ILE A 175 36.55 -18.35 12.16
N LEU A 176 36.75 -18.14 10.86
CA LEU A 176 37.78 -18.84 10.10
C LEU A 176 39.19 -18.56 10.66
N MET A 177 39.50 -17.31 11.01
CA MET A 177 40.80 -16.95 11.59
C MET A 177 41.05 -17.60 12.97
N LEU A 178 40.03 -17.67 13.83
CA LEU A 178 40.18 -18.17 15.20
C LEU A 178 40.09 -19.71 15.29
N PHE A 179 39.16 -20.31 14.56
CA PHE A 179 38.80 -21.73 14.68
C PHE A 179 39.18 -22.57 13.45
N LYS A 180 39.69 -21.95 12.39
CA LYS A 180 40.02 -22.60 11.09
C LYS A 180 38.83 -23.35 10.46
N PHE A 181 37.61 -22.91 10.77
CA PHE A 181 36.38 -23.48 10.24
C PHE A 181 35.67 -22.46 9.35
N ASN A 182 35.45 -22.80 8.08
CA ASN A 182 34.82 -21.89 7.12
C ASN A 182 33.30 -22.11 7.11
N ILE A 183 32.55 -21.13 7.63
CA ILE A 183 31.09 -21.13 7.60
C ILE A 183 30.50 -20.06 6.68
N GLU A 184 31.35 -19.27 6.01
CA GLU A 184 30.93 -18.07 5.26
C GLU A 184 29.82 -18.39 4.26
N ALA A 185 30.05 -19.42 3.46
CA ALA A 185 29.15 -19.78 2.39
C ALA A 185 27.80 -20.30 2.93
N TYR A 186 27.78 -21.04 4.05
CA TYR A 186 26.56 -21.52 4.68
C TYR A 186 25.73 -20.38 5.28
N VAL A 187 26.38 -19.47 6.00
CA VAL A 187 25.70 -18.30 6.60
C VAL A 187 25.15 -17.39 5.49
N SER A 188 25.92 -17.20 4.42
CA SER A 188 25.51 -16.38 3.27
C SER A 188 24.29 -16.98 2.55
N VAL A 189 24.24 -18.31 2.36
CA VAL A 189 23.04 -18.99 1.82
C VAL A 189 21.79 -18.69 2.64
N ILE A 190 21.88 -18.80 3.97
CA ILE A 190 20.73 -18.55 4.87
C ILE A 190 20.25 -17.10 4.71
N ILE A 191 21.17 -16.13 4.72
CA ILE A 191 20.83 -14.71 4.59
C ILE A 191 20.24 -14.39 3.23
N SER A 192 20.80 -14.93 2.14
CA SER A 192 20.25 -14.73 0.81
C SER A 192 18.81 -15.23 0.69
N VAL A 193 18.44 -16.35 1.33
CA VAL A 193 17.04 -16.81 1.38
C VAL A 193 16.12 -15.80 2.08
N PHE A 194 16.56 -15.19 3.18
CA PHE A 194 15.79 -14.13 3.85
C PHE A 194 15.64 -12.87 2.97
N ILE A 195 16.69 -12.49 2.25
CA ILE A 195 16.65 -11.36 1.29
C ILE A 195 15.66 -11.66 0.16
N LEU A 196 15.69 -12.87 -0.40
CA LEU A 196 14.74 -13.28 -1.45
C LEU A 196 13.29 -13.22 -0.96
N LYS A 197 13.01 -13.73 0.24
CA LYS A 197 11.69 -13.64 0.85
C LYS A 197 11.24 -12.19 0.97
N ALA A 198 12.09 -11.30 1.49
CA ALA A 198 11.76 -9.90 1.64
C ALA A 198 11.56 -9.19 0.29
N GLY A 199 12.36 -9.51 -0.73
CA GLY A 199 12.17 -8.97 -2.08
C GLY A 199 10.82 -9.38 -2.69
N ILE A 200 10.37 -10.62 -2.44
CA ILE A 200 9.04 -11.10 -2.86
C ILE A 200 7.93 -10.35 -2.10
N GLU A 201 8.10 -10.12 -0.80
CA GLU A 201 7.15 -9.35 0.01
C GLU A 201 6.99 -7.91 -0.54
N ILE A 202 8.09 -7.22 -0.86
CA ILE A 202 8.03 -5.86 -1.44
C ILE A 202 7.31 -5.86 -2.80
N ILE A 203 7.55 -6.86 -3.67
CA ILE A 203 6.82 -6.98 -4.93
C ILE A 203 5.34 -7.18 -4.68
N ARG A 204 4.99 -8.07 -3.75
CA ARG A 204 3.59 -8.36 -3.42
C ARG A 204 2.87 -7.11 -2.93
N GLU A 205 3.46 -6.37 -2.02
CA GLU A 205 2.93 -5.08 -1.54
C GLU A 205 2.68 -4.11 -2.70
N ALA A 206 3.66 -3.93 -3.59
CA ALA A 206 3.52 -3.02 -4.73
C ALA A 206 2.44 -3.48 -5.74
N VAL A 207 2.26 -4.78 -5.92
CA VAL A 207 1.18 -5.35 -6.75
C VAL A 207 -0.18 -5.14 -6.08
N ASP A 208 -0.28 -5.39 -4.77
CA ASP A 208 -1.51 -5.20 -3.99
C ASP A 208 -1.97 -3.72 -4.06
N ASP A 209 -1.03 -2.77 -3.93
CA ASP A 209 -1.30 -1.33 -4.11
C ASP A 209 -1.76 -0.97 -5.53
N MET A 210 -1.24 -1.66 -6.55
CA MET A 210 -1.62 -1.44 -7.94
C MET A 210 -2.98 -2.03 -8.31
N VAL A 211 -3.30 -3.23 -7.81
CA VAL A 211 -4.57 -3.91 -8.06
C VAL A 211 -5.71 -3.20 -7.33
N GLY A 212 -5.45 -2.71 -6.12
CA GLY A 212 -6.42 -1.98 -5.30
C GLY A 212 -6.68 -2.71 -3.99
N HIS A 213 -5.74 -2.61 -3.05
CA HIS A 213 -5.91 -3.05 -1.68
C HIS A 213 -7.06 -2.32 -0.96
N ARG A 214 -7.67 -2.97 0.03
CA ARG A 214 -8.69 -2.35 0.89
C ARG A 214 -8.08 -1.15 1.62
N VAL A 215 -8.77 -0.02 1.58
CA VAL A 215 -8.35 1.17 2.32
C VAL A 215 -8.45 0.92 3.82
N GLU A 216 -7.47 1.41 4.57
CA GLU A 216 -7.44 1.27 6.02
C GLU A 216 -8.70 1.83 6.70
N SER A 217 -9.20 1.13 7.72
CA SER A 217 -10.43 1.47 8.46
C SER A 217 -10.43 2.88 9.05
N GLU A 218 -9.25 3.40 9.40
CA GLU A 218 -9.12 4.76 9.93
C GLU A 218 -9.55 5.81 8.90
N TYR A 219 -9.22 5.61 7.62
CA TYR A 219 -9.54 6.54 6.55
C TYR A 219 -11.02 6.47 6.17
N THR A 220 -11.56 5.27 6.00
CA THR A 220 -12.99 5.07 5.69
C THR A 220 -13.87 5.64 6.79
N LYS A 221 -13.52 5.39 8.05
CA LYS A 221 -14.22 5.94 9.21
C LYS A 221 -14.18 7.46 9.26
N LYS A 222 -13.02 8.09 9.04
CA LYS A 222 -12.94 9.57 8.99
C LYS A 222 -13.83 10.19 7.91
N VAL A 223 -13.92 9.55 6.74
CA VAL A 223 -14.83 10.01 5.68
C VAL A 223 -16.28 9.90 6.16
N LYS A 224 -16.69 8.73 6.66
CA LYS A 224 -18.05 8.51 7.16
C LYS A 224 -18.40 9.49 8.30
N ASP A 225 -17.53 9.63 9.30
CA ASP A 225 -17.71 10.55 10.42
C ASP A 225 -17.86 11.99 9.93
N SER A 226 -17.07 12.42 8.93
CA SER A 226 -17.20 13.75 8.31
C SER A 226 -18.55 13.93 7.62
N VAL A 227 -19.06 12.92 6.92
CA VAL A 227 -20.35 12.96 6.22
C VAL A 227 -21.52 12.97 7.23
N LEU A 228 -21.40 12.24 8.33
CA LEU A 228 -22.44 12.15 9.37
C LEU A 228 -22.57 13.40 10.24
N THR A 229 -21.73 14.42 10.04
CA THR A 229 -21.88 15.72 10.71
C THR A 229 -23.02 16.58 10.17
N PHE A 230 -23.55 16.24 8.98
CA PHE A 230 -24.67 16.94 8.37
C PHE A 230 -25.99 16.38 8.88
N GLU A 231 -26.86 17.23 9.45
CA GLU A 231 -28.11 16.82 10.10
C GLU A 231 -29.09 16.15 9.12
N GLU A 232 -29.01 16.52 7.84
CA GLU A 232 -29.82 15.97 6.76
C GLU A 232 -29.41 14.54 6.34
N VAL A 233 -28.24 14.07 6.79
CA VAL A 233 -27.72 12.76 6.43
C VAL A 233 -28.00 11.75 7.54
N HIS A 234 -28.73 10.68 7.21
CA HIS A 234 -29.11 9.63 8.16
C HIS A 234 -28.21 8.39 8.10
N GLY A 235 -27.33 8.33 7.11
CA GLY A 235 -26.36 7.25 6.96
C GLY A 235 -25.43 7.50 5.78
N ALA A 236 -24.25 6.90 5.84
CA ALA A 236 -23.24 6.93 4.79
C ALA A 236 -22.80 5.50 4.46
N TYR A 237 -23.11 5.06 3.24
CA TYR A 237 -22.99 3.68 2.77
C TYR A 237 -22.15 3.61 1.49
N ASP A 238 -21.77 2.40 1.09
CA ASP A 238 -21.07 2.09 -0.17
C ASP A 238 -19.91 3.02 -0.49
N LEU A 239 -19.09 3.30 0.52
CA LEU A 239 -17.89 4.08 0.35
C LEU A 239 -16.89 3.25 -0.46
N ILE A 240 -16.63 3.71 -1.68
CA ILE A 240 -15.63 3.14 -2.58
C ILE A 240 -14.50 4.14 -2.70
N LEU A 241 -13.29 3.71 -2.37
CA LEU A 241 -12.08 4.53 -2.49
C LEU A 241 -11.07 3.84 -3.41
N HIS A 242 -10.52 4.61 -4.33
CA HIS A 242 -9.50 4.20 -5.29
C HIS A 242 -8.21 4.97 -5.05
N ASN A 243 -7.12 4.25 -4.83
CA ASN A 243 -5.77 4.80 -4.68
C ASN A 243 -5.18 5.16 -6.07
N TYR A 244 -4.72 6.40 -6.26
CA TYR A 244 -4.05 6.86 -7.49
C TYR A 244 -2.60 7.29 -7.26
N GLY A 245 -2.01 6.78 -6.19
CA GLY A 245 -0.65 7.06 -5.73
C GLY A 245 -0.63 7.36 -4.24
N PRO A 246 0.57 7.49 -3.66
CA PRO A 246 0.71 7.70 -2.22
C PRO A 246 -0.05 8.95 -1.76
N ASP A 247 -0.91 8.74 -0.76
CA ASP A 247 -1.82 9.75 -0.18
C ASP A 247 -2.82 10.41 -1.16
N LYS A 248 -3.16 9.77 -2.29
CA LYS A 248 -4.19 10.28 -3.21
C LYS A 248 -5.31 9.27 -3.42
N TYR A 249 -6.46 9.54 -2.80
CA TYR A 249 -7.66 8.73 -2.94
C TYR A 249 -8.77 9.51 -3.65
N LEU A 250 -9.44 8.82 -4.57
CA LEU A 250 -10.67 9.27 -5.20
C LEU A 250 -11.78 8.28 -4.89
N GLY A 251 -13.01 8.74 -4.73
CA GLY A 251 -14.09 7.81 -4.42
C GLY A 251 -15.49 8.31 -4.62
N SER A 252 -16.42 7.44 -4.28
CA SER A 252 -17.85 7.70 -4.21
C SER A 252 -18.44 7.10 -2.95
N LEU A 253 -19.56 7.63 -2.51
CA LEU A 253 -20.35 7.05 -1.42
C LEU A 253 -21.84 7.30 -1.68
N HIS A 254 -22.69 6.57 -0.97
CA HIS A 254 -24.11 6.86 -0.91
C HIS A 254 -24.45 7.50 0.43
N ILE A 255 -25.33 8.50 0.40
CA ILE A 255 -25.92 9.07 1.60
C ILE A 255 -27.40 8.77 1.64
N GLU A 256 -27.93 8.56 2.85
CA GLU A 256 -29.36 8.46 3.07
C GLU A 256 -29.93 9.81 3.51
N VAL A 257 -30.97 10.25 2.80
CA VAL A 257 -31.64 11.53 2.99
C VAL A 257 -33.16 11.38 2.93
N ASP A 258 -33.90 12.35 3.46
CA ASP A 258 -35.36 12.34 3.42
C ASP A 258 -35.91 12.43 1.99
N ASP A 259 -36.93 11.63 1.69
CA ASP A 259 -37.67 11.61 0.40
C ASP A 259 -38.36 12.95 0.05
N THR A 260 -38.46 13.86 1.00
CA THR A 260 -39.04 15.20 0.82
C THR A 260 -38.02 16.25 0.35
N MET A 261 -36.74 15.91 0.28
CA MET A 261 -35.71 16.86 -0.15
C MET A 261 -35.85 17.20 -1.64
N THR A 262 -35.75 18.50 -1.94
CA THR A 262 -35.77 19.01 -3.31
C THR A 262 -34.38 18.96 -3.94
N ALA A 263 -34.32 18.89 -5.28
CA ALA A 263 -33.06 18.74 -6.00
C ALA A 263 -32.04 19.86 -5.72
N ASP A 264 -32.48 21.10 -5.48
CA ASP A 264 -31.62 22.23 -5.12
C ASP A 264 -30.98 22.09 -3.73
N LYS A 265 -31.72 21.54 -2.76
CA LYS A 265 -31.19 21.24 -1.42
C LYS A 265 -30.19 20.10 -1.47
N ILE A 266 -30.48 19.06 -2.25
CA ILE A 266 -29.58 17.92 -2.46
C ILE A 266 -28.28 18.36 -3.16
N ASP A 267 -28.33 19.19 -4.20
CA ASP A 267 -27.13 19.75 -4.84
C ASP A 267 -26.28 20.55 -3.84
N THR A 268 -26.93 21.37 -3.01
CA THR A 268 -26.24 22.15 -1.98
C THR A 268 -25.57 21.23 -0.94
N LEU A 269 -26.30 20.24 -0.43
CA LEU A 269 -25.81 19.29 0.55
C LEU A 269 -24.60 18.49 0.03
N THR A 270 -24.73 17.90 -1.16
CA THR A 270 -23.66 17.06 -1.75
C THR A 270 -22.38 17.85 -2.04
N ARG A 271 -22.48 19.13 -2.45
CA ARG A 271 -21.33 20.03 -2.59
C ARG A 271 -20.65 20.32 -1.26
N ASN A 272 -21.44 20.59 -0.22
CA ASN A 272 -20.92 20.87 1.12
C ASN A 272 -20.22 19.64 1.71
N ILE A 273 -20.81 18.45 1.56
CA ILE A 273 -20.19 17.18 1.96
C ILE A 273 -18.86 16.99 1.24
N THR A 274 -18.85 17.13 -0.08
CA THR A 274 -17.62 16.94 -0.89
C THR A 274 -16.51 17.89 -0.45
N ALA A 275 -16.83 19.16 -0.20
CA ALA A 275 -15.87 20.15 0.27
C ALA A 275 -15.33 19.80 1.67
N LYS A 276 -16.22 19.42 2.60
CA LYS A 276 -15.86 19.09 3.98
C LYS A 276 -15.00 17.83 4.07
N VAL A 277 -15.38 16.76 3.38
CA VAL A 277 -14.59 15.52 3.35
C VAL A 277 -13.19 15.79 2.81
N PHE A 278 -13.06 16.61 1.77
CA PHE A 278 -11.76 17.00 1.24
C PHE A 278 -10.94 17.82 2.23
N GLU A 279 -11.55 18.75 2.97
CA GLU A 279 -10.87 19.52 4.01
C GLU A 279 -10.38 18.65 5.18
N ASP A 280 -11.23 17.74 5.66
CA ASP A 280 -10.96 16.89 6.83
C ASP A 280 -9.95 15.77 6.52
N THR A 281 -9.97 15.24 5.29
CA THR A 281 -9.24 14.00 4.94
C THR A 281 -8.26 14.14 3.78
N GLY A 282 -8.44 15.13 2.90
CA GLY A 282 -7.75 15.23 1.61
C GLY A 282 -8.26 14.28 0.53
N ILE A 283 -9.30 13.49 0.82
CA ILE A 283 -9.90 12.54 -0.13
C ILE A 283 -10.88 13.28 -1.03
N ILE A 284 -10.83 12.98 -2.34
CA ILE A 284 -11.72 13.58 -3.33
C ILE A 284 -12.93 12.67 -3.53
N ILE A 285 -14.11 13.12 -3.11
CA ILE A 285 -15.38 12.46 -3.45
C ILE A 285 -15.85 12.99 -4.80
N THR A 286 -15.87 12.11 -5.81
CA THR A 286 -16.27 12.48 -7.18
C THR A 286 -17.76 12.36 -7.43
N ALA A 287 -18.45 11.52 -6.66
CA ALA A 287 -19.88 11.31 -6.78
C ALA A 287 -20.48 10.92 -5.42
N ILE A 288 -21.69 11.43 -5.16
CA ILE A 288 -22.50 11.03 -4.02
C ILE A 288 -23.81 10.48 -4.56
N GLY A 289 -24.04 9.19 -4.34
CA GLY A 289 -25.33 8.55 -4.60
C GLY A 289 -26.31 8.83 -3.47
N LEU A 290 -27.60 8.64 -3.74
CA LEU A 290 -28.67 9.02 -2.82
C LEU A 290 -29.59 7.84 -2.57
N TYR A 291 -29.77 7.52 -1.30
CA TYR A 291 -30.87 6.69 -0.83
C TYR A 291 -31.95 7.57 -0.24
N SER A 292 -33.16 7.45 -0.77
CA SER A 292 -34.32 8.13 -0.21
C SER A 292 -34.85 7.33 0.96
N ARG A 293 -35.15 8.02 2.05
CA ARG A 293 -35.82 7.46 3.22
C ARG A 293 -37.29 7.87 3.17
N ASN A 294 -38.23 6.93 3.33
CA ASN A 294 -39.66 7.20 3.43
C ASN A 294 -40.01 7.98 4.72
N SER A 295 -39.61 9.25 4.78
CA SER A 295 -39.59 10.08 5.99
C SER A 295 -40.98 10.58 6.38
N SER A 296 -41.88 10.67 5.39
CA SER A 296 -43.21 11.24 5.57
C SER A 296 -44.25 10.25 6.12
N ASN A 297 -43.91 8.97 6.24
CA ASN A 297 -44.87 7.91 6.61
C ASN A 297 -44.32 7.03 7.73
N GLU A 298 -44.78 7.28 8.96
CA GLU A 298 -44.38 6.51 10.16
C GLU A 298 -44.57 4.99 10.00
N LYS A 299 -45.59 4.56 9.24
CA LYS A 299 -45.86 3.15 9.00
C LYS A 299 -44.76 2.51 8.15
N LEU A 300 -44.26 3.22 7.14
CA LEU A 300 -43.16 2.76 6.29
C LEU A 300 -41.82 2.79 7.05
N MET A 301 -41.64 3.76 7.94
CA MET A 301 -40.48 3.80 8.84
C MET A 301 -40.45 2.60 9.78
N LYS A 302 -41.61 2.21 10.34
CA LYS A 302 -41.71 1.00 11.15
C LYS A 302 -41.45 -0.26 10.32
N LEU A 303 -42.03 -0.33 9.12
CA LEU A 303 -41.82 -1.46 8.22
C LEU A 303 -40.33 -1.65 7.87
N ARG A 304 -39.58 -0.56 7.66
CA ARG A 304 -38.13 -0.63 7.47
C ARG A 304 -37.45 -1.35 8.64
N HIS A 305 -37.81 -1.00 9.87
CA HIS A 305 -37.23 -1.61 11.06
C HIS A 305 -37.54 -3.11 11.11
N ASP A 306 -38.81 -3.48 10.93
CA ASP A 306 -39.27 -4.87 10.94
C ASP A 306 -38.55 -5.72 9.87
N ILE A 307 -38.39 -5.19 8.64
CA ILE A 307 -37.65 -5.88 7.56
C ILE A 307 -36.16 -5.94 7.88
N SER A 308 -35.58 -4.86 8.42
CA SER A 308 -34.14 -4.84 8.75
C SER A 308 -33.79 -5.91 9.79
N GLU A 309 -34.63 -6.13 10.81
CA GLU A 309 -34.40 -7.18 11.80
C GLU A 309 -34.39 -8.58 11.15
N VAL A 310 -35.33 -8.86 10.27
CA VAL A 310 -35.43 -10.17 9.59
C VAL A 310 -34.25 -10.40 8.66
N VAL A 311 -33.84 -9.39 7.89
CA VAL A 311 -32.74 -9.53 6.92
C VAL A 311 -31.39 -9.64 7.62
N VAL A 312 -31.16 -8.87 8.69
CA VAL A 312 -29.87 -8.90 9.42
C VAL A 312 -29.70 -10.18 10.25
N ASP A 313 -30.79 -10.89 10.59
CA ASP A 313 -30.72 -12.18 11.28
C ASP A 313 -30.20 -13.32 10.38
N HIS A 314 -30.20 -13.11 9.05
CA HIS A 314 -29.60 -14.06 8.13
C HIS A 314 -28.09 -14.14 8.33
N LYS A 315 -27.57 -15.37 8.41
CA LYS A 315 -26.13 -15.61 8.47
C LYS A 315 -25.45 -15.00 7.24
N HIS A 316 -24.28 -14.41 7.43
CA HIS A 316 -23.46 -13.76 6.39
C HIS A 316 -23.96 -12.40 5.89
N ILE A 317 -25.08 -11.88 6.40
CA ILE A 317 -25.49 -10.49 6.21
C ILE A 317 -24.80 -9.61 7.25
N LYS A 318 -24.16 -8.53 6.78
CA LYS A 318 -23.47 -7.55 7.63
C LYS A 318 -24.31 -6.30 7.86
N GLN A 319 -25.01 -5.84 6.83
CA GLN A 319 -25.81 -4.62 6.85
C GLN A 319 -26.91 -4.68 5.82
N LEU A 320 -27.99 -3.94 6.13
CA LEU A 320 -29.01 -3.54 5.18
C LEU A 320 -29.05 -2.02 5.14
N HIS A 321 -29.07 -1.46 3.93
CA HIS A 321 -29.21 -0.03 3.68
C HIS A 321 -30.04 0.20 2.41
N GLY A 322 -30.21 1.46 2.02
CA GLY A 322 -30.96 1.82 0.80
C GLY A 322 -32.44 1.43 0.81
N PHE A 323 -33.02 1.15 1.99
CA PHE A 323 -34.40 0.70 2.10
C PHE A 323 -35.39 1.79 1.66
N TYR A 324 -36.21 1.45 0.65
CA TYR A 324 -37.25 2.32 0.12
C TYR A 324 -38.49 1.54 -0.31
N VAL A 325 -39.66 2.12 -0.06
CA VAL A 325 -40.97 1.60 -0.46
C VAL A 325 -41.63 2.55 -1.45
N ASP A 326 -41.99 2.03 -2.63
CA ASP A 326 -42.86 2.65 -3.62
C ASP A 326 -44.27 2.05 -3.46
N GLU A 327 -45.14 2.77 -2.75
CA GLU A 327 -46.51 2.30 -2.47
C GLU A 327 -47.37 2.21 -3.74
N GLU A 328 -47.14 3.06 -4.74
CA GLU A 328 -47.91 3.07 -6.00
C GLU A 328 -47.63 1.81 -6.83
N LYS A 329 -46.36 1.44 -6.93
CA LYS A 329 -45.93 0.23 -7.67
C LYS A 329 -45.96 -1.03 -6.82
N LYS A 330 -46.30 -0.92 -5.53
CA LYS A 330 -46.15 -1.97 -4.52
C LYS A 330 -44.76 -2.63 -4.61
N ARG A 331 -43.71 -1.82 -4.50
CA ARG A 331 -42.32 -2.28 -4.62
C ARG A 331 -41.51 -1.89 -3.40
N ILE A 332 -40.65 -2.80 -2.96
CA ILE A 332 -39.65 -2.57 -1.92
C ILE A 332 -38.28 -2.82 -2.53
N THR A 333 -37.37 -1.87 -2.31
CA THR A 333 -35.96 -1.99 -2.69
C THR A 333 -35.11 -1.82 -1.45
N PHE A 334 -34.09 -2.65 -1.29
CA PHE A 334 -33.03 -2.44 -0.31
C PHE A 334 -31.76 -3.17 -0.76
N ASP A 335 -30.66 -2.75 -0.17
CA ASP A 335 -29.33 -3.22 -0.50
C ASP A 335 -28.80 -3.99 0.72
N VAL A 336 -28.16 -5.13 0.48
CA VAL A 336 -27.58 -5.96 1.53
C VAL A 336 -26.09 -6.14 1.30
N VAL A 337 -25.31 -5.95 2.36
CA VAL A 337 -23.89 -6.25 2.34
C VAL A 337 -23.68 -7.68 2.81
N VAL A 338 -23.19 -8.51 1.88
CA VAL A 338 -22.89 -9.92 2.14
C VAL A 338 -21.39 -10.07 2.37
N ASP A 339 -21.02 -10.85 3.39
CA ASP A 339 -19.60 -11.14 3.63
C ASP A 339 -18.98 -12.02 2.52
N PHE A 340 -17.65 -12.11 2.53
CA PHE A 340 -16.92 -12.87 1.51
C PHE A 340 -16.90 -14.39 1.79
N ASP A 341 -17.38 -14.84 2.94
CA ASP A 341 -17.38 -16.26 3.31
C ASP A 341 -18.59 -16.99 2.71
N GLU A 342 -19.65 -16.26 2.33
CA GLU A 342 -20.81 -16.82 1.62
C GLU A 342 -20.48 -17.13 0.16
N GLN A 343 -20.60 -18.40 -0.21
CA GLN A 343 -20.35 -18.90 -1.56
C GLN A 343 -21.60 -18.91 -2.42
N ASP A 344 -22.78 -19.14 -1.83
CA ASP A 344 -24.07 -19.15 -2.54
C ASP A 344 -24.84 -17.85 -2.28
N ARG A 345 -24.33 -16.77 -2.85
CA ARG A 345 -24.96 -15.44 -2.73
C ARG A 345 -26.34 -15.41 -3.36
N GLU A 346 -26.56 -16.09 -4.49
CA GLU A 346 -27.88 -16.12 -5.14
C GLU A 346 -28.91 -16.84 -4.27
N GLY A 347 -28.56 -18.01 -3.72
CA GLY A 347 -29.41 -18.73 -2.79
C GLY A 347 -29.76 -17.93 -1.54
N LEU A 348 -28.78 -17.28 -0.91
CA LEU A 348 -29.02 -16.41 0.26
C LEU A 348 -30.01 -15.28 -0.06
N ILE A 349 -29.87 -14.65 -1.21
CA ILE A 349 -30.76 -13.55 -1.63
C ILE A 349 -32.17 -14.06 -1.95
N ASP A 350 -32.29 -15.25 -2.53
CA ASP A 350 -33.59 -15.90 -2.74
C ASP A 350 -34.29 -16.20 -1.41
N HIS A 351 -33.55 -16.66 -0.39
CA HIS A 351 -34.07 -16.86 0.96
C HIS A 351 -34.57 -15.54 1.56
N ILE A 352 -33.74 -14.51 1.57
CA ILE A 352 -34.11 -13.17 2.05
C ILE A 352 -35.37 -12.65 1.35
N ARG A 353 -35.44 -12.82 0.02
CA ARG A 353 -36.60 -12.37 -0.76
C ARG A 353 -37.87 -13.11 -0.37
N ASN A 354 -37.79 -14.40 -0.08
CA ASN A 354 -38.94 -15.20 0.33
C ASN A 354 -39.42 -14.80 1.73
N ASP A 355 -38.51 -14.63 2.69
CA ASP A 355 -38.85 -14.24 4.05
C ASP A 355 -39.53 -12.86 4.10
N VAL A 356 -39.01 -11.89 3.33
CA VAL A 356 -39.65 -10.57 3.22
C VAL A 356 -41.02 -10.66 2.51
N LYS A 357 -41.17 -11.55 1.53
CA LYS A 357 -42.47 -11.80 0.88
C LYS A 357 -43.50 -12.43 1.80
N GLU A 358 -43.10 -13.19 2.81
CA GLU A 358 -44.06 -13.73 3.81
C GLU A 358 -44.69 -12.59 4.63
N ILE A 359 -43.93 -11.54 4.90
CA ILE A 359 -44.40 -10.34 5.60
C ILE A 359 -45.27 -9.48 4.69
N LEU A 360 -44.89 -9.34 3.42
CA LEU A 360 -45.56 -8.50 2.43
C LEU A 360 -45.77 -9.23 1.08
N PRO A 361 -46.79 -10.09 0.98
CA PRO A 361 -47.00 -10.93 -0.21
C PRO A 361 -47.43 -10.14 -1.45
N ASP A 362 -47.98 -8.95 -1.26
CA ASP A 362 -48.47 -8.07 -2.32
C ASP A 362 -47.37 -7.21 -2.97
N TYR A 363 -46.14 -7.23 -2.43
CA TYR A 363 -45.06 -6.37 -2.87
C TYR A 363 -44.02 -7.11 -3.72
N GLU A 364 -43.54 -6.44 -4.77
CA GLU A 364 -42.33 -6.83 -5.48
C GLU A 364 -41.11 -6.47 -4.63
N ILE A 365 -40.28 -7.47 -4.30
CA ILE A 365 -39.08 -7.30 -3.47
C ILE A 365 -37.85 -7.32 -4.35
N ILE A 366 -37.14 -6.20 -4.42
CA ILE A 366 -35.88 -6.01 -5.13
C ILE A 366 -34.76 -5.92 -4.09
N VAL A 367 -33.81 -6.83 -4.19
CA VAL A 367 -32.64 -6.87 -3.32
C VAL A 367 -31.41 -6.66 -4.18
N ALA A 368 -30.66 -5.59 -3.92
CA ALA A 368 -29.34 -5.39 -4.49
C ALA A 368 -28.27 -5.95 -3.55
N VAL A 369 -27.20 -6.50 -4.13
CA VAL A 369 -26.14 -7.17 -3.39
C VAL A 369 -24.88 -6.33 -3.47
N ASP A 370 -24.46 -5.83 -2.33
CA ASP A 370 -23.19 -5.14 -2.18
C ASP A 370 -22.16 -6.05 -1.53
N SER A 371 -20.90 -5.80 -1.88
CA SER A 371 -19.76 -6.49 -1.27
C SER A 371 -19.21 -5.66 -0.12
N ASP A 372 -18.65 -6.33 0.90
CA ASP A 372 -18.02 -5.71 2.08
C ASP A 372 -16.69 -5.00 1.73
N ILE A 373 -16.79 -3.92 0.95
CA ILE A 373 -15.65 -3.21 0.36
C ILE A 373 -15.04 -2.16 1.29
N SER A 374 -15.82 -1.55 2.18
CA SER A 374 -15.34 -0.62 3.21
C SER A 374 -15.85 -1.06 4.56
N ASP A 375 -15.05 -0.86 5.62
CA ASP A 375 -15.50 -1.19 6.97
C ASP A 375 -16.78 -0.45 7.29
N GLN A 376 -17.73 -1.15 7.89
CA GLN A 376 -19.07 -0.65 8.15
C GLN A 376 -19.11 0.38 9.26
#